data_AF-A0A101XQX1-F1
#
_entry.id   AF-A0A101XQX1-F1
#
_cell.length_a   1.000
_cell.length_b   1.000
_cell.length_c   1.000
_cell.angle_alpha   90.00
_cell.angle_beta   90.00
_cell.angle_gamma   90.00
#
_symmetry.space_group_name_H-M   'P 1'
#
loop_
_entity.id
_entity.type
_entity.pdbx_description
1 polymer ?
#
loop_
_entity_poly.entity_id
_entity_poly.type
_entity_poly.pdbx_seq_one_letter_code
_entity_poly.pdbx_strand_id
1 'polypeptide(L)'
;MRPVRVLVAKPGLDGHDRGALIVAQGLRDAGMEVIYTGLRQTVDQIVATALDEDVDCIGLSSLSGAHMALFPAVTAALRARGASDILVVGGGVIPSEDIAALKEEGIAAVFTPGSSISEMADFIRAHVSTRSVRFAAEPEMPEAIDHIGIAVHRLTDGYALYCEQLGMRLIEEEDVPSAGVRVAFLDAGNTHLELLEPLGERSPIAAFLEKRGPGIHHIAYRVDDVDNWLVRMKTAGYPLLDEKKRPGAGNKWVGFVHPKKALGVLMEFCESRTEV
;
A
#
# COMPACT_ATOMS: atom_id res chain seq x y z
N MET A 1 -3.12 3.46 -13.94
CA MET A 1 -2.68 4.50 -13.00
C MET A 1 -3.90 5.31 -12.60
N ARG A 2 -4.09 5.64 -11.31
CA ARG A 2 -5.20 6.52 -10.94
C ARG A 2 -4.97 7.94 -11.51
N PRO A 3 -6.03 8.71 -11.85
CA PRO A 3 -5.88 10.10 -12.25
C PRO A 3 -5.13 10.90 -11.17
N VAL A 4 -4.36 11.89 -11.60
CA VAL A 4 -3.72 12.85 -10.67
C VAL A 4 -4.82 13.67 -10.00
N ARG A 5 -4.80 13.74 -8.68
CA ARG A 5 -5.73 14.53 -7.86
C ARG A 5 -5.10 15.87 -7.53
N VAL A 6 -5.74 16.96 -7.93
CA VAL A 6 -5.25 18.33 -7.74
C VAL A 6 -6.22 19.12 -6.87
N LEU A 7 -5.75 19.65 -5.76
CA LEU A 7 -6.46 20.65 -4.97
C LEU A 7 -6.14 22.05 -5.51
N VAL A 8 -7.13 22.75 -6.07
CA VAL A 8 -7.00 24.15 -6.42
C VAL A 8 -7.53 24.99 -5.26
N ALA A 9 -6.63 25.76 -4.64
CA ALA A 9 -6.93 26.50 -3.42
C ALA A 9 -6.60 27.99 -3.53
N LYS A 10 -7.37 28.80 -2.77
CA LYS A 10 -7.16 30.23 -2.63
C LYS A 10 -6.96 30.62 -1.17
N PRO A 11 -5.69 30.84 -0.75
CA PRO A 11 -5.40 31.15 0.63
C PRO A 11 -5.74 32.61 1.00
N GLY A 12 -6.06 32.84 2.26
CA GLY A 12 -6.16 34.17 2.86
C GLY A 12 -7.49 34.87 2.60
N LEU A 13 -7.45 36.17 2.28
CA LEU A 13 -8.66 36.97 2.06
C LEU A 13 -8.96 37.25 0.58
N ASP A 14 -8.28 36.56 -0.33
CA ASP A 14 -8.43 36.78 -1.76
C ASP A 14 -9.82 36.35 -2.26
N GLY A 15 -10.57 37.33 -2.78
CA GLY A 15 -11.93 37.15 -3.30
C GLY A 15 -12.01 36.84 -4.80
N HIS A 16 -10.88 36.73 -5.51
CA HIS A 16 -10.88 36.57 -6.97
C HIS A 16 -10.73 35.11 -7.39
N ASP A 17 -11.80 34.48 -7.85
CA ASP A 17 -11.80 33.05 -8.21
C ASP A 17 -11.66 32.77 -9.71
N ARG A 18 -11.93 33.74 -10.59
CA ARG A 18 -12.00 33.48 -12.05
C ARG A 18 -10.80 32.71 -12.60
N GLY A 19 -9.58 33.13 -12.23
CA GLY A 19 -8.35 32.42 -12.65
C GLY A 19 -8.28 30.99 -12.10
N ALA A 20 -8.58 30.81 -10.81
CA ALA A 20 -8.59 29.49 -10.17
C ALA A 20 -9.66 28.56 -10.77
N LEU A 21 -10.85 29.08 -11.12
CA LEU A 21 -11.90 28.31 -11.78
C LEU A 21 -11.52 27.87 -13.19
N ILE A 22 -10.87 28.75 -13.97
CA ILE A 22 -10.35 28.41 -15.30
C ILE A 22 -9.28 27.32 -15.20
N VAL A 23 -8.35 27.45 -14.26
CA VAL A 23 -7.33 26.42 -14.01
C VAL A 23 -7.98 25.11 -13.58
N ALA A 24 -8.93 25.17 -12.65
CA ALA A 24 -9.62 23.97 -12.17
C ALA A 24 -10.36 23.24 -13.30
N GLN A 25 -11.07 23.97 -14.16
CA GLN A 25 -11.73 23.39 -15.33
C GLN A 25 -10.71 22.83 -16.33
N GLY A 26 -9.67 23.60 -16.65
CA GLY A 26 -8.66 23.19 -17.61
C GLY A 26 -7.89 21.92 -17.19
N LEU A 27 -7.57 21.79 -15.90
CA LEU A 27 -6.93 20.57 -15.37
C LEU A 27 -7.88 19.36 -15.41
N ARG A 28 -9.20 19.54 -15.20
CA ARG A 28 -10.19 18.47 -15.42
C ARG A 28 -10.27 18.05 -16.87
N ASP A 29 -10.28 19.00 -17.79
CA ASP A 29 -10.28 18.73 -19.23
C ASP A 29 -9.00 18.00 -19.67
N ALA A 30 -7.90 18.21 -18.94
CA ALA A 30 -6.65 17.46 -19.08
C ALA A 30 -6.66 16.07 -18.41
N GLY A 31 -7.81 15.61 -17.89
CA GLY A 31 -7.98 14.27 -17.32
C GLY A 31 -7.53 14.11 -15.87
N MET A 32 -7.32 15.21 -15.14
CA MET A 32 -7.04 15.19 -13.69
C MET A 32 -8.35 15.25 -12.89
N GLU A 33 -8.34 14.68 -11.69
CA GLU A 33 -9.42 14.89 -10.72
C GLU A 33 -9.12 16.16 -9.94
N VAL A 34 -10.06 17.12 -9.92
CA VAL A 34 -9.79 18.45 -9.37
C VAL A 34 -10.80 18.82 -8.30
N ILE A 35 -10.29 19.07 -7.10
CA ILE A 35 -11.03 19.61 -5.96
C ILE A 35 -10.78 21.12 -5.91
N TYR A 36 -11.83 21.92 -5.90
CA TYR A 36 -11.72 23.38 -5.72
C TYR A 36 -12.22 23.75 -4.33
N THR A 37 -11.37 24.38 -3.51
CA THR A 37 -11.69 24.68 -2.10
C THR A 37 -12.69 25.83 -1.94
N GLY A 38 -12.96 26.60 -2.99
CA GLY A 38 -13.60 27.91 -2.86
C GLY A 38 -12.64 28.99 -2.38
N LEU A 39 -13.22 30.16 -2.07
CA LEU A 39 -12.49 31.36 -1.68
C LEU A 39 -12.09 31.33 -0.19
N ARG A 40 -11.12 32.18 0.14
CA ARG A 40 -10.76 32.57 1.51
C ARG A 40 -10.44 31.43 2.48
N GLN A 41 -9.61 30.50 2.05
CA GLN A 41 -9.22 29.37 2.89
C GLN A 41 -8.02 29.71 3.76
N THR A 42 -8.01 29.22 5.01
CA THR A 42 -6.80 29.29 5.84
C THR A 42 -5.78 28.25 5.39
N VAL A 43 -4.52 28.43 5.78
CA VAL A 43 -3.45 27.45 5.52
C VAL A 43 -3.83 26.07 6.08
N ASP A 44 -4.34 26.01 7.31
CA ASP A 44 -4.76 24.76 7.93
C ASP A 44 -5.91 24.08 7.20
N GLN A 45 -6.89 24.85 6.70
CA GLN A 45 -7.99 24.28 5.91
C GLN A 45 -7.48 23.67 4.60
N ILE A 46 -6.60 24.38 3.89
CA ILE A 46 -6.02 23.87 2.64
C ILE A 46 -5.25 22.57 2.89
N VAL A 47 -4.41 22.55 3.92
CA VAL A 47 -3.62 21.35 4.26
C VAL A 47 -4.51 20.21 4.74
N ALA A 48 -5.52 20.48 5.57
CA ALA A 48 -6.47 19.46 6.00
C ALA A 48 -7.20 18.85 4.80
N THR A 49 -7.78 19.67 3.92
CA THR A 49 -8.45 19.19 2.71
C THR A 49 -7.50 18.43 1.80
N ALA A 50 -6.25 18.86 1.64
CA ALA A 50 -5.27 18.14 0.82
C ALA A 50 -4.97 16.73 1.36
N LEU A 51 -4.92 16.57 2.68
CA LEU A 51 -4.70 15.29 3.34
C LEU A 51 -5.95 14.41 3.27
N ASP A 52 -7.11 14.96 3.61
CA ASP A 52 -8.40 14.26 3.64
C ASP A 52 -8.80 13.76 2.25
N GLU A 53 -8.54 14.57 1.22
CA GLU A 53 -8.82 14.25 -0.18
C GLU A 53 -7.68 13.50 -0.88
N ASP A 54 -6.63 13.08 -0.16
CA ASP A 54 -5.47 12.36 -0.70
C ASP A 54 -4.92 12.95 -2.02
N VAL A 55 -4.69 14.27 -2.03
CA VAL A 55 -4.28 14.95 -3.28
C VAL A 55 -2.80 14.73 -3.58
N ASP A 56 -2.46 14.71 -4.86
CA ASP A 56 -1.08 14.59 -5.34
C ASP A 56 -0.42 15.96 -5.53
N CYS A 57 -1.24 16.99 -5.78
CA CYS A 57 -0.79 18.34 -6.02
C CYS A 57 -1.75 19.37 -5.38
N ILE A 58 -1.19 20.45 -4.85
CA ILE A 58 -1.92 21.67 -4.47
C ILE A 58 -1.53 22.79 -5.43
N GLY A 59 -2.50 23.35 -6.14
CA GLY A 59 -2.37 24.58 -6.91
C GLY A 59 -2.87 25.77 -6.11
N LEU A 60 -1.97 26.65 -5.66
CA LEU A 60 -2.29 27.85 -4.90
C LEU A 60 -2.46 29.05 -5.85
N SER A 61 -3.56 29.78 -5.73
CA SER A 61 -3.82 30.98 -6.53
C SER A 61 -3.91 32.25 -5.69
N SER A 62 -3.16 33.30 -6.06
CA SER A 62 -3.14 34.60 -5.39
C SER A 62 -3.27 35.79 -6.35
N LEU A 63 -4.16 36.72 -6.03
CA LEU A 63 -4.30 38.06 -6.62
C LEU A 63 -4.22 39.16 -5.56
N SER A 64 -4.12 38.80 -4.27
CA SER A 64 -4.11 39.75 -3.15
C SER A 64 -2.70 40.23 -2.76
N GLY A 65 -1.65 39.75 -3.44
CA GLY A 65 -0.25 40.04 -3.10
C GLY A 65 0.27 39.30 -1.87
N ALA A 66 -0.54 38.42 -1.26
CA ALA A 66 -0.16 37.69 -0.06
C ALA A 66 0.61 36.39 -0.33
N HIS A 67 1.03 36.12 -1.57
CA HIS A 67 1.70 34.87 -1.97
C HIS A 67 3.00 34.63 -1.20
N MET A 68 3.80 35.67 -0.94
CA MET A 68 5.05 35.55 -0.19
C MET A 68 4.87 35.10 1.25
N ALA A 69 3.70 35.35 1.85
CA ALA A 69 3.40 34.88 3.21
C ALA A 69 2.68 33.53 3.19
N LEU A 70 1.68 33.38 2.31
CA LEU A 70 0.74 32.27 2.39
C LEU A 70 1.23 31.00 1.67
N PHE A 71 1.98 31.13 0.58
CA PHE A 71 2.45 29.96 -0.15
C PHE A 71 3.52 29.19 0.65
N PRO A 72 4.55 29.85 1.22
CA PRO A 72 5.51 29.18 2.10
C PRO A 72 4.85 28.61 3.36
N ALA A 73 3.81 29.25 3.89
CA ALA A 73 3.10 28.73 5.05
C ALA A 73 2.41 27.38 4.75
N VAL A 74 1.86 27.19 3.55
CA VAL A 74 1.28 25.91 3.12
C VAL A 74 2.34 24.83 3.00
N THR A 75 3.49 25.11 2.35
CA THR A 75 4.57 24.13 2.21
C THR A 75 5.17 23.74 3.56
N ALA A 76 5.36 24.71 4.46
CA ALA A 76 5.81 24.47 5.83
C ALA A 76 4.82 23.62 6.63
N ALA A 77 3.52 23.90 6.54
CA ALA A 77 2.48 23.14 7.23
C ALA A 77 2.36 21.69 6.69
N LEU A 78 2.52 21.47 5.39
CA LEU A 78 2.62 20.13 4.81
C LEU A 78 3.83 19.37 5.37
N ARG A 79 5.00 20.02 5.42
CA ARG A 79 6.23 19.42 5.98
C ARG A 79 6.05 19.05 7.45
N ALA A 80 5.45 19.92 8.25
CA ALA A 80 5.18 19.65 9.67
C ALA A 80 4.26 18.43 9.89
N ARG A 81 3.42 18.08 8.91
CA ARG A 81 2.51 16.92 8.95
C ARG A 81 3.04 15.69 8.18
N GLY A 82 4.33 15.70 7.80
CA GLY A 82 4.95 14.59 7.05
C GLY A 82 4.43 14.42 5.62
N ALA A 83 3.88 15.48 5.01
CA ALA A 83 3.24 15.45 3.69
C ALA A 83 4.03 16.20 2.61
N SER A 84 5.36 16.16 2.69
CA SER A 84 6.26 16.83 1.73
C SER A 84 6.32 16.17 0.34
N ASP A 85 5.67 15.03 0.15
CA ASP A 85 5.45 14.36 -1.13
C ASP A 85 4.34 14.99 -1.97
N ILE A 86 3.46 15.81 -1.37
CA ILE A 86 2.42 16.55 -2.10
C ILE A 86 3.09 17.70 -2.86
N LEU A 87 2.98 17.69 -4.19
CA LEU A 87 3.51 18.74 -5.04
C LEU A 87 2.76 20.06 -4.76
N VAL A 88 3.48 21.18 -4.61
CA VAL A 88 2.83 22.49 -4.49
C VAL A 88 3.25 23.37 -5.65
N VAL A 89 2.28 23.89 -6.41
CA VAL A 89 2.48 24.86 -7.48
C VAL A 89 1.74 26.16 -7.16
N GLY A 90 2.29 27.28 -7.60
CA GLY A 90 1.72 28.61 -7.41
C GLY A 90 1.15 29.18 -8.70
N GLY A 91 0.24 30.15 -8.58
CA GLY A 91 -0.26 30.91 -9.71
C GLY A 91 -1.05 32.15 -9.30
N GLY A 92 -1.56 32.86 -10.31
CA GLY A 92 -2.15 34.20 -10.15
C GLY A 92 -1.17 35.31 -10.54
N VAL A 93 -1.44 36.55 -10.13
CA VAL A 93 -0.59 37.69 -10.49
C VAL A 93 0.55 37.78 -9.48
N ILE A 94 1.63 37.08 -9.79
CA ILE A 94 2.84 37.00 -8.97
C ILE A 94 3.95 37.78 -9.69
N PRO A 95 4.58 38.79 -9.06
CA PRO A 95 5.73 39.51 -9.61
C PRO A 95 6.88 38.56 -9.96
N SER A 96 7.59 38.84 -11.05
CA SER A 96 8.71 38.00 -11.51
C SER A 96 9.84 37.89 -10.48
N GLU A 97 10.10 38.97 -9.73
CA GLU A 97 11.11 38.98 -8.68
C GLU A 97 10.81 38.04 -7.51
N ASP A 98 9.54 37.73 -7.26
CA ASP A 98 9.10 36.88 -6.14
C ASP A 98 9.21 35.38 -6.46
N ILE A 99 9.23 35.00 -7.75
CA ILE A 99 9.17 33.60 -8.18
C ILE A 99 10.37 32.80 -7.69
N ALA A 100 11.57 33.39 -7.70
CA ALA A 100 12.79 32.70 -7.24
C ALA A 100 12.69 32.34 -5.75
N ALA A 101 12.28 33.29 -4.92
CA ALA A 101 12.12 33.08 -3.49
C ALA A 101 11.00 32.06 -3.18
N LEU A 102 9.87 32.10 -3.90
CA LEU A 102 8.81 31.08 -3.73
C LEU A 102 9.30 29.67 -4.04
N LYS A 103 10.18 29.50 -5.02
CA LYS A 103 10.76 28.19 -5.35
C LYS A 103 11.67 27.66 -4.25
N GLU A 104 12.46 28.53 -3.63
CA GLU A 104 13.30 28.17 -2.48
C GLU A 104 12.46 27.73 -1.27
N GLU A 105 11.24 28.26 -1.13
CA GLU A 105 10.28 27.90 -0.08
C GLU A 105 9.45 26.63 -0.38
N GLY A 106 9.76 25.92 -1.47
CA GLY A 106 9.14 24.63 -1.81
C GLY A 106 7.95 24.70 -2.77
N ILE A 107 7.75 25.83 -3.44
CA ILE A 107 6.81 25.92 -4.57
C ILE A 107 7.51 25.41 -5.84
N ALA A 108 7.08 24.26 -6.36
CA ALA A 108 7.78 23.58 -7.47
C ALA A 108 7.77 24.39 -8.78
N ALA A 109 6.66 25.08 -9.07
CA ALA A 109 6.53 25.96 -10.22
C ALA A 109 5.51 27.06 -9.96
N VAL A 110 5.65 28.19 -10.65
CA VAL A 110 4.71 29.32 -10.60
C VAL A 110 4.19 29.61 -12.01
N PHE A 111 2.87 29.59 -12.17
CA PHE A 111 2.17 29.82 -13.44
C PHE A 111 1.39 31.13 -13.38
N THR A 112 1.90 32.15 -14.05
CA THR A 112 1.31 33.51 -14.11
C THR A 112 0.37 33.66 -15.33
N PRO A 113 -0.42 34.75 -15.44
CA PRO A 113 -1.30 34.97 -16.59
C PRO A 113 -0.54 34.85 -17.92
N GLY A 114 -1.10 34.06 -18.84
CA GLY A 114 -0.47 33.71 -20.11
C GLY A 114 0.12 32.29 -20.14
N SER A 115 0.38 31.67 -18.98
CA SER A 115 0.75 30.25 -18.90
C SER A 115 -0.35 29.36 -19.47
N SER A 116 0.02 28.33 -20.23
CA SER A 116 -0.97 27.42 -20.81
C SER A 116 -1.40 26.34 -19.81
N ILE A 117 -2.66 25.91 -19.90
CA ILE A 117 -3.17 24.79 -19.09
C ILE A 117 -2.41 23.49 -19.41
N SER A 118 -2.05 23.27 -20.68
CA SER A 118 -1.30 22.06 -21.07
C SER A 118 0.05 22.01 -20.39
N GLU A 119 0.81 23.11 -20.42
CA GLU A 119 2.12 23.21 -19.76
C GLU A 119 2.03 22.94 -18.27
N MET A 120 1.01 23.51 -17.59
CA MET A 120 0.77 23.24 -16.18
C MET A 120 0.44 21.76 -15.93
N ALA A 121 -0.45 21.17 -16.74
CA ALA A 121 -0.84 19.78 -16.60
C ALA A 121 0.35 18.83 -16.83
N ASP A 122 1.16 19.10 -17.85
CA ASP A 122 2.34 18.30 -18.19
C ASP A 122 3.41 18.41 -17.10
N PHE A 123 3.62 19.62 -16.56
CA PHE A 123 4.50 19.83 -15.42
C PHE A 123 4.03 19.02 -14.21
N ILE A 124 2.76 19.11 -13.83
CA ILE A 124 2.20 18.37 -12.69
C ILE A 124 2.41 16.86 -12.90
N ARG A 125 2.05 16.30 -14.06
CA ARG A 125 2.23 14.86 -14.32
C ARG A 125 3.69 14.40 -14.21
N ALA A 126 4.63 15.24 -14.63
CA ALA A 126 6.05 14.92 -14.58
C ALA A 126 6.66 15.00 -13.16
N HIS A 127 6.03 15.74 -12.23
CA HIS A 127 6.61 16.06 -10.92
C HIS A 127 5.82 15.55 -9.72
N VAL A 128 4.60 15.05 -9.90
CA VAL A 128 3.94 14.31 -8.83
C VAL A 128 4.72 13.02 -8.57
N SER A 129 5.09 12.80 -7.30
CA SER A 129 5.72 11.56 -6.89
C SER A 129 4.79 10.39 -7.20
N THR A 130 5.32 9.27 -7.71
CA THR A 130 4.62 7.98 -7.62
C THR A 130 4.48 7.64 -6.14
N ARG A 131 3.39 8.11 -5.53
CA ARG A 131 3.16 8.04 -4.09
C ARG A 131 3.14 6.58 -3.64
N SER A 132 4.03 6.26 -2.71
CA SER A 132 3.90 5.10 -1.82
C SER A 132 2.56 5.23 -1.10
N VAL A 133 1.73 4.19 -1.19
CA VAL A 133 0.38 4.13 -0.61
C VAL A 133 0.39 4.64 0.83
N ARG A 134 -0.34 5.72 1.11
CA ARG A 134 -0.50 6.22 2.49
C ARG A 134 -1.68 5.52 3.13
N PHE A 135 -1.44 4.81 4.22
CA PHE A 135 -2.49 4.19 5.03
C PHE A 135 -2.95 5.20 6.09
N ALA A 136 -4.26 5.34 6.30
CA ALA A 136 -4.86 6.30 7.24
C ALA A 136 -4.45 6.08 8.71
N ALA A 137 -3.97 4.88 9.03
CA ALA A 137 -3.22 4.50 10.22
C ALA A 137 -2.33 3.31 9.83
N GLU A 138 -1.16 3.15 10.43
CA GLU A 138 -0.34 1.95 10.16
C GLU A 138 -1.10 0.70 10.62
N PRO A 139 -1.47 -0.20 9.71
CA PRO A 139 -2.11 -1.44 10.09
C PRO A 139 -1.11 -2.26 10.91
N GLU A 140 -1.57 -2.85 12.02
CA GLU A 140 -0.78 -3.86 12.73
C GLU A 140 -0.32 -4.93 11.73
N MET A 141 0.97 -5.27 11.79
CA MET A 141 1.67 -6.14 10.85
C MET A 141 1.92 -7.51 11.50
N PRO A 142 1.87 -8.63 10.76
CA PRO A 142 2.37 -9.90 11.28
C PRO A 142 3.84 -9.79 11.68
N GLU A 143 4.29 -10.62 12.62
CA GLU A 143 5.65 -10.56 13.15
C GLU A 143 6.70 -10.90 12.07
N ALA A 144 6.41 -11.90 11.24
CA ALA A 144 7.29 -12.37 10.18
C ALA A 144 6.54 -13.27 9.19
N ILE A 145 7.20 -13.63 8.08
CA ILE A 145 6.87 -14.85 7.33
C ILE A 145 7.35 -16.04 8.15
N ASP A 146 6.42 -16.92 8.51
CA ASP A 146 6.75 -18.11 9.28
C ASP A 146 7.35 -19.20 8.40
N HIS A 147 6.65 -19.54 7.31
CA HIS A 147 7.08 -20.50 6.31
C HIS A 147 6.37 -20.31 4.96
N ILE A 148 6.87 -20.98 3.92
CA ILE A 148 6.24 -21.09 2.61
C ILE A 148 5.98 -22.58 2.34
N GLY A 149 4.70 -22.95 2.19
CA GLY A 149 4.30 -24.31 1.87
C GLY A 149 4.42 -24.58 0.37
N ILE A 150 5.07 -25.68 -0.01
CA ILE A 150 5.28 -26.09 -1.40
C ILE A 150 4.72 -27.49 -1.58
N ALA A 151 3.67 -27.62 -2.39
CA ALA A 151 3.10 -28.92 -2.74
C ALA A 151 4.03 -29.68 -3.69
N VAL A 152 4.35 -30.92 -3.33
CA VAL A 152 5.16 -31.84 -4.13
C VAL A 152 4.49 -33.21 -4.24
N HIS A 153 4.74 -33.93 -5.33
CA HIS A 153 4.22 -35.30 -5.45
C HIS A 153 4.88 -36.23 -4.45
N ARG A 154 6.20 -36.07 -4.25
CA ARG A 154 6.98 -36.77 -3.23
C ARG A 154 8.01 -35.83 -2.61
N LEU A 155 8.27 -35.96 -1.31
CA LEU A 155 9.29 -35.19 -0.59
C LEU A 155 10.67 -35.33 -1.23
N THR A 156 11.00 -36.54 -1.70
CA THR A 156 12.25 -36.84 -2.39
C THR A 156 12.48 -35.98 -3.63
N ASP A 157 11.41 -35.59 -4.34
CA ASP A 157 11.54 -34.72 -5.53
C ASP A 157 11.96 -33.30 -5.10
N GLY A 158 11.50 -32.85 -3.93
CA GLY A 158 11.92 -31.59 -3.33
C GLY A 158 13.33 -31.64 -2.75
N TYR A 159 13.74 -32.75 -2.12
CA TYR A 159 15.10 -32.89 -1.58
C TYR A 159 16.18 -32.78 -2.65
N ALA A 160 15.95 -33.40 -3.81
CA ALA A 160 16.86 -33.32 -4.94
C ALA A 160 17.14 -31.86 -5.37
N LEU A 161 16.15 -30.98 -5.24
CA LEU A 161 16.31 -29.56 -5.57
C LEU A 161 16.81 -28.74 -4.38
N TYR A 162 16.04 -28.72 -3.28
CA TYR A 162 16.26 -27.80 -2.18
C TYR A 162 17.42 -28.21 -1.29
N CYS A 163 17.57 -29.50 -1.00
CA CYS A 163 18.66 -29.98 -0.16
C CYS A 163 19.95 -30.15 -0.98
N GLU A 164 19.89 -30.83 -2.12
CA GLU A 164 21.11 -31.16 -2.87
C GLU A 164 21.64 -30.00 -3.73
N GLN A 165 20.78 -29.27 -4.45
CA GLN A 165 21.25 -28.18 -5.32
C GLN A 165 21.38 -26.84 -4.59
N LEU A 166 20.46 -26.55 -3.66
CA LEU A 166 20.43 -25.27 -2.94
C LEU A 166 21.07 -25.35 -1.54
N GLY A 167 21.36 -26.55 -1.03
CA GLY A 167 22.06 -26.73 0.24
C GLY A 167 21.20 -26.48 1.49
N MET A 168 19.86 -26.45 1.36
CA MET A 168 18.97 -26.31 2.51
C MET A 168 19.04 -27.55 3.40
N ARG A 169 18.94 -27.36 4.71
CA ARG A 169 19.01 -28.46 5.67
C ARG A 169 17.61 -28.94 6.03
N LEU A 170 17.38 -30.24 5.87
CA LEU A 170 16.21 -30.91 6.45
C LEU A 170 16.30 -30.86 7.97
N ILE A 171 15.28 -30.29 8.61
CA ILE A 171 15.15 -30.18 10.06
C ILE A 171 14.44 -31.42 10.59
N GLU A 172 13.23 -31.68 10.08
CA GLU A 172 12.36 -32.76 10.53
C GLU A 172 11.36 -33.15 9.43
N GLU A 173 10.84 -34.37 9.51
CA GLU A 173 9.64 -34.81 8.78
C GLU A 173 8.53 -35.15 9.79
N GLU A 174 7.31 -34.71 9.50
CA GLU A 174 6.13 -34.96 10.34
C GLU A 174 4.98 -35.47 9.49
N ASP A 175 4.35 -36.56 9.93
CA ASP A 175 3.03 -36.95 9.44
C ASP A 175 1.94 -36.16 10.18
N VAL A 176 1.08 -35.48 9.43
CA VAL A 176 -0.08 -34.75 9.98
C VAL A 176 -1.37 -35.39 9.43
N PRO A 177 -1.81 -36.56 9.99
CA PRO A 177 -2.97 -37.29 9.46
C PRO A 177 -4.26 -36.48 9.45
N SER A 178 -4.43 -35.56 10.42
CA SER A 178 -5.61 -34.69 10.51
C SER A 178 -5.74 -33.75 9.31
N ALA A 179 -4.62 -33.39 8.66
CA ALA A 179 -4.57 -32.57 7.45
C ALA A 179 -4.30 -33.41 6.18
N GLY A 180 -4.07 -34.72 6.32
CA GLY A 180 -3.79 -35.62 5.21
C GLY A 180 -2.50 -35.25 4.46
N VAL A 181 -1.45 -34.84 5.17
CA VAL A 181 -0.19 -34.39 4.59
C VAL A 181 1.00 -34.89 5.41
N ARG A 182 2.08 -35.23 4.72
CA ARG A 182 3.42 -35.41 5.28
C ARG A 182 4.22 -34.16 4.96
N VAL A 183 4.85 -33.58 5.96
CA VAL A 183 5.55 -32.30 5.86
C VAL A 183 7.03 -32.53 6.11
N ALA A 184 7.89 -31.96 5.25
CA ALA A 184 9.31 -31.84 5.53
C ALA A 184 9.68 -30.37 5.75
N PHE A 185 10.27 -30.08 6.91
CA PHE A 185 10.68 -28.73 7.29
C PHE A 185 12.11 -28.49 6.85
N LEU A 186 12.34 -27.52 5.96
CA LEU A 186 13.66 -27.16 5.47
C LEU A 186 14.07 -25.78 6.01
N ASP A 187 15.29 -25.69 6.52
CA ASP A 187 15.92 -24.45 6.93
C ASP A 187 16.29 -23.61 5.69
N ALA A 188 15.61 -22.46 5.53
CA ALA A 188 15.86 -21.49 4.47
C ALA A 188 16.51 -20.20 4.99
N GLY A 189 17.19 -20.26 6.15
CA GLY A 189 17.91 -19.14 6.73
C GLY A 189 17.03 -18.26 7.63
N ASN A 190 16.23 -17.36 7.05
CA ASN A 190 15.37 -16.44 7.81
C ASN A 190 13.92 -16.93 7.96
N THR A 191 13.57 -18.05 7.33
CA THR A 191 12.25 -18.67 7.33
C THR A 191 12.39 -20.17 7.04
N HIS A 192 11.28 -20.89 6.92
CA HIS A 192 11.25 -22.30 6.54
C HIS A 192 10.56 -22.50 5.19
N LEU A 193 11.00 -23.52 4.45
CA LEU A 193 10.17 -24.13 3.42
C LEU A 193 9.54 -25.40 3.99
N GLU A 194 8.24 -25.56 3.77
CA GLU A 194 7.52 -26.77 4.14
C GLU A 194 7.14 -27.52 2.87
N LEU A 195 7.81 -28.64 2.60
CA LEU A 195 7.42 -29.50 1.48
C LEU A 195 6.23 -30.36 1.90
N LEU A 196 5.16 -30.29 1.12
CA LEU A 196 3.87 -30.90 1.44
C LEU A 196 3.63 -32.07 0.48
N GLU A 197 3.76 -33.30 0.99
CA GLU A 197 3.43 -34.53 0.28
C GLU A 197 2.03 -35.02 0.72
N PRO A 198 1.11 -35.35 -0.20
CA PRO A 198 -0.22 -35.79 0.18
C PRO A 198 -0.22 -37.18 0.84
N LEU A 199 -0.83 -37.30 2.02
CA LEU A 199 -1.16 -38.60 2.62
C LEU A 199 -2.55 -39.05 2.16
N GLY A 200 -2.56 -39.85 1.09
CA GLY A 200 -3.77 -40.46 0.53
C GLY A 200 -4.58 -39.54 -0.41
N GLU A 201 -5.55 -40.14 -1.10
CA GLU A 201 -6.29 -39.50 -2.20
C GLU A 201 -7.23 -38.36 -1.76
N ARG A 202 -7.62 -38.33 -0.48
CA ARG A 202 -8.49 -37.28 0.08
C ARG A 202 -7.72 -36.05 0.58
N SER A 203 -6.40 -36.04 0.44
CA SER A 203 -5.56 -34.92 0.84
C SER A 203 -5.92 -33.64 0.06
N PRO A 204 -6.07 -32.47 0.72
CA PRO A 204 -6.20 -31.19 0.03
C PRO A 204 -5.03 -30.91 -0.91
N ILE A 205 -3.83 -31.39 -0.56
CA ILE A 205 -2.63 -31.25 -1.38
C ILE A 205 -2.72 -32.09 -2.66
N ALA A 206 -3.30 -33.30 -2.59
CA ALA A 206 -3.54 -34.11 -3.79
C ALA A 206 -4.45 -33.38 -4.78
N ALA A 207 -5.54 -32.77 -4.29
CA ALA A 207 -6.45 -31.98 -5.12
C ALA A 207 -5.81 -30.70 -5.70
N PHE A 208 -4.85 -30.09 -4.99
CA PHE A 208 -4.07 -28.98 -5.51
C PHE A 208 -3.15 -29.43 -6.65
N LEU A 209 -2.36 -30.49 -6.42
CA LEU A 209 -1.42 -31.04 -7.39
C LEU A 209 -2.12 -31.46 -8.69
N GLU A 210 -3.30 -32.07 -8.62
CA GLU A 210 -4.10 -32.43 -9.79
C GLU A 210 -4.50 -31.19 -10.63
N LYS A 211 -4.83 -30.08 -9.96
CA LYS A 211 -5.35 -28.87 -10.62
C LYS A 211 -4.27 -27.88 -11.05
N ARG A 212 -3.08 -27.92 -10.44
CA ARG A 212 -2.05 -26.88 -10.57
C ARG A 212 -0.64 -27.43 -10.79
N GLY A 213 -0.42 -28.73 -10.58
CA GLY A 213 0.92 -29.30 -10.51
C GLY A 213 1.66 -28.92 -9.21
N PRO A 214 2.93 -29.37 -9.06
CA PRO A 214 3.77 -28.98 -7.93
C PRO A 214 4.08 -27.49 -7.95
N GLY A 215 4.19 -26.88 -6.76
CA GLY A 215 4.46 -25.45 -6.62
C GLY A 215 4.06 -24.88 -5.27
N ILE A 216 4.20 -23.55 -5.12
CA ILE A 216 3.83 -22.83 -3.90
C ILE A 216 2.33 -23.00 -3.64
N HIS A 217 1.99 -23.50 -2.46
CA HIS A 217 0.63 -23.77 -2.03
C HIS A 217 0.06 -22.66 -1.14
N HIS A 218 0.82 -22.20 -0.15
CA HIS A 218 0.42 -21.11 0.75
C HIS A 218 1.63 -20.30 1.23
N ILE A 219 1.36 -19.15 1.82
CA ILE A 219 2.33 -18.36 2.60
C ILE A 219 1.78 -18.21 4.01
N ALA A 220 2.60 -18.55 4.99
CA ALA A 220 2.25 -18.48 6.40
C ALA A 220 2.88 -17.26 7.09
N TYR A 221 2.09 -16.58 7.90
CA TYR A 221 2.45 -15.38 8.63
C TYR A 221 2.44 -15.66 10.13
N ARG A 222 3.54 -15.36 10.81
CA ARG A 222 3.63 -15.50 12.26
C ARG A 222 2.86 -14.37 12.94
N VAL A 223 2.00 -14.74 13.87
CA VAL A 223 1.16 -13.83 14.64
C VAL A 223 1.10 -14.26 16.11
N ASP A 224 0.74 -13.32 16.96
CA ASP A 224 0.53 -13.50 18.40
C ASP A 224 -0.80 -14.17 18.74
N ASP A 225 -1.87 -13.85 18.00
CA ASP A 225 -3.21 -14.42 18.18
C ASP A 225 -3.89 -14.72 16.84
N VAL A 226 -3.92 -15.99 16.44
CA VAL A 226 -4.56 -16.41 15.18
C VAL A 226 -6.05 -16.04 15.14
N ASP A 227 -6.78 -16.16 16.25
CA ASP A 227 -8.22 -15.90 16.25
C ASP A 227 -8.50 -14.42 16.03
N ASN A 228 -7.71 -13.52 16.65
CA ASN A 228 -7.82 -12.08 16.42
C ASN A 228 -7.57 -11.71 14.95
N TRP A 229 -6.53 -12.28 14.34
CA TRP A 229 -6.22 -12.06 12.92
C TRP A 229 -7.31 -12.58 11.98
N LEU A 230 -7.92 -13.74 12.26
CA LEU A 230 -9.06 -14.25 11.50
C LEU A 230 -10.27 -13.30 11.60
N VAL A 231 -10.59 -12.81 12.80
CA VAL A 231 -11.67 -11.82 13.01
C VAL A 231 -11.42 -10.55 12.22
N ARG A 232 -10.18 -10.03 12.23
CA ARG A 232 -9.77 -8.86 11.45
C ARG A 232 -9.99 -9.07 9.95
N MET A 233 -9.55 -10.20 9.40
CA MET A 233 -9.72 -10.51 7.98
C MET A 233 -11.19 -10.67 7.59
N LYS A 234 -11.99 -11.34 8.42
CA LYS A 234 -13.46 -11.47 8.22
C LYS A 234 -14.14 -10.10 8.22
N THR A 235 -13.79 -9.24 9.17
CA THR A 235 -14.34 -7.88 9.29
C THR A 235 -13.98 -7.01 8.09
N ALA A 236 -12.76 -7.15 7.56
CA ALA A 236 -12.32 -6.49 6.34
C ALA A 236 -12.90 -7.13 5.04
N GLY A 237 -13.76 -8.16 5.16
CA GLY A 237 -14.48 -8.74 4.04
C GLY A 237 -13.72 -9.81 3.25
N TYR A 238 -12.63 -10.34 3.79
CA TYR A 238 -11.89 -11.47 3.25
C TYR A 238 -12.51 -12.79 3.71
N PRO A 239 -12.90 -13.70 2.79
CA PRO A 239 -13.48 -14.98 3.16
C PRO A 239 -12.46 -15.87 3.88
N LEU A 240 -12.86 -16.49 4.98
CA LEU A 240 -12.02 -17.43 5.73
C LEU A 240 -12.27 -18.88 5.27
N LEU A 241 -11.26 -19.73 5.43
CA LEU A 241 -11.44 -21.19 5.38
C LEU A 241 -11.68 -21.76 6.78
N ASP A 242 -10.99 -21.21 7.79
CA ASP A 242 -11.19 -21.57 9.20
C ASP A 242 -11.83 -20.40 9.94
N GLU A 243 -12.93 -20.64 10.66
CA GLU A 243 -13.56 -19.60 11.49
C GLU A 243 -12.86 -19.38 12.83
N LYS A 244 -12.06 -20.36 13.27
CA LYS A 244 -11.26 -20.35 14.49
C LYS A 244 -9.95 -21.11 14.26
N LYS A 245 -8.94 -20.82 15.06
CA LYS A 245 -7.66 -21.53 15.02
C LYS A 245 -7.83 -23.02 15.32
N ARG A 246 -7.02 -23.84 14.66
CA ARG A 246 -6.98 -25.30 14.80
C ARG A 246 -5.54 -25.82 14.85
N PRO A 247 -5.31 -27.09 15.23
CA PRO A 247 -3.97 -27.70 15.11
C PRO A 247 -3.43 -27.71 13.68
N GLY A 248 -2.16 -27.33 13.53
CA GLY A 248 -1.35 -27.47 12.32
C GLY A 248 -0.04 -28.21 12.59
N ALA A 249 0.82 -28.28 11.57
CA ALA A 249 2.14 -28.92 11.63
C ALA A 249 3.10 -28.12 12.54
N GLY A 250 4.16 -28.76 13.04
CA GLY A 250 5.22 -28.10 13.80
C GLY A 250 4.76 -27.53 15.16
N ASN A 251 3.80 -28.19 15.81
CA ASN A 251 3.21 -27.79 17.09
C ASN A 251 2.66 -26.34 17.12
N LYS A 252 1.92 -25.94 16.08
CA LYS A 252 1.33 -24.59 15.95
C LYS A 252 -0.20 -24.60 15.95
N TRP A 253 -0.77 -23.49 16.39
CA TRP A 253 -2.14 -23.09 16.05
C TRP A 253 -2.12 -22.41 14.68
N VAL A 254 -3.08 -22.78 13.82
CA VAL A 254 -3.16 -22.28 12.45
C VAL A 254 -4.57 -21.89 12.07
N GLY A 255 -4.71 -20.96 11.13
CA GLY A 255 -5.98 -20.56 10.54
C GLY A 255 -5.82 -19.95 9.16
N PHE A 256 -6.69 -20.34 8.22
CA PHE A 256 -6.51 -20.00 6.80
C PHE A 256 -7.53 -18.97 6.28
N VAL A 257 -7.05 -18.07 5.42
CA VAL A 257 -7.86 -17.12 4.63
C VAL A 257 -7.95 -17.62 3.19
N HIS A 258 -9.16 -17.62 2.63
CA HIS A 258 -9.39 -18.13 1.29
C HIS A 258 -8.76 -17.21 0.21
N PRO A 259 -8.07 -17.77 -0.81
CA PRO A 259 -7.41 -16.99 -1.87
C PRO A 259 -8.33 -16.11 -2.74
N LYS A 260 -9.65 -16.29 -2.68
CA LYS A 260 -10.62 -15.69 -3.62
C LYS A 260 -10.55 -14.16 -3.64
N LYS A 261 -10.29 -13.55 -2.47
CA LYS A 261 -10.09 -12.10 -2.34
C LYS A 261 -8.69 -11.72 -1.88
N ALA A 262 -7.87 -12.69 -1.48
CA ALA A 262 -6.49 -12.47 -1.05
C ALA A 262 -5.50 -12.55 -2.22
N LEU A 263 -5.81 -11.87 -3.33
CA LEU A 263 -4.96 -11.81 -4.54
C LEU A 263 -4.54 -13.19 -5.10
N GLY A 264 -5.34 -14.23 -4.87
CA GLY A 264 -5.02 -15.59 -5.30
C GLY A 264 -4.08 -16.36 -4.36
N VAL A 265 -3.58 -15.75 -3.29
CA VAL A 265 -2.69 -16.38 -2.30
C VAL A 265 -3.53 -17.03 -1.20
N LEU A 266 -3.28 -18.32 -0.93
CA LEU A 266 -3.78 -18.96 0.27
C LEU A 266 -2.91 -18.48 1.44
N MET A 267 -3.51 -17.72 2.35
CA MET A 267 -2.80 -17.17 3.51
C MET A 267 -3.08 -18.02 4.73
N GLU A 268 -2.04 -18.28 5.50
CA GLU A 268 -2.10 -18.95 6.79
C GLU A 268 -1.59 -18.02 7.88
N PHE A 269 -2.29 -17.96 9.02
CA PHE A 269 -1.75 -17.36 10.23
C PHE A 269 -1.28 -18.47 11.18
N CYS A 270 -0.10 -18.31 11.76
CA CYS A 270 0.52 -19.29 12.64
C CYS A 270 0.90 -18.66 13.98
N GLU A 271 0.55 -19.35 15.06
CA GLU A 271 0.88 -19.01 16.45
C GLU A 271 1.49 -20.26 17.11
N SER A 272 2.65 -20.11 17.76
CA SER A 272 3.31 -21.21 18.48
C SER A 272 2.48 -21.67 19.66
N ARG A 273 2.39 -22.99 19.87
CA ARG A 273 1.75 -23.53 21.08
C ARG A 273 2.72 -23.50 22.23
N THR A 274 2.39 -22.76 23.29
CA THR A 274 3.10 -22.87 24.55
C THR A 274 2.85 -24.26 25.12
N GLU A 275 3.90 -25.04 25.35
CA GLU A 275 3.81 -26.25 26.16
C GLU A 275 3.35 -25.86 27.57
N VAL A 276 2.32 -26.55 28.09
CA VAL A 276 1.86 -26.45 29.48
C VAL A 276 2.60 -27.49 30.31
#